data_AF-A0A2T5KV39-F1
#
_entry.id   AF-A0A2T5KV39-F1
#
_cell.length_a   1.000
_cell.length_b   1.000
_cell.length_c   1.000
_cell.angle_alpha   90.00
_cell.angle_beta   90.00
_cell.angle_gamma   90.00
#
_symmetry.space_group_name_H-M   'P 1'
#
loop_
_entity.id
_entity.type
_entity.pdbx_description
1 polymer ?
#
loop_
_entity_poly.entity_id
_entity_poly.type
_entity_poly.pdbx_seq_one_letter_code
_entity_poly.pdbx_strand_id
1 'polypeptide(L)'
;MSRLIRRLMTSVASCAIGASTLLFAPQPAHAQVANFQPVSVPGCNATSLAQVPGTTDLFLGRQLINTSSDGCSGSRWSVVLLRFDWASQTFSFVKYLVAPAGNGIPLGVQSDSTITTAYDATAADVNGELWMVFECGGSGSALGPYASSCAAPISRGDYSVDLSRMNVIVSGVAASEPTTGKSASVPKIFTYQGVPYVYWSAMEFRETAGGQVVTRLATRGVQLVRDDAGMMWAAGTQRAWPADQGDEVLGSSADGKVGDLEDGFDVQVIDGRLLMTSGAGTTGCTTPLSPMFGCYHLQIRTSATPLGNHVYNAWVVNNVALPFNPHEYGRFARDPSGNWHIFGQFLPPINTGSAAPGNTVSPSQGHFPVTPSAFQFGSVDASAQPDPTSGPNYLDVPFTLLRAQNLDCQAASARLDPVGNSCASSVARYCRSQGYASGGIMEELNTVQAGVLCFRSEHVASPIVSISQLTARDAHCVAGNLFSDSCASAIAGYCKATGFAGGGFGPMEYSNDAAQVACLDGVAGNIVPTSYTEISGYNTCSASGWPGTTTCFSAVNRACLAKGYAGGYGILDHFGDGATIGCARRGVPR
;
A
#
# COMPACT_ATOMS: atom_id res chain seq x y z
N MET A 1 -19.44 50.97 -64.43
CA MET A 1 -20.00 49.84 -63.65
C MET A 1 -18.86 48.96 -63.21
N SER A 2 -18.41 49.17 -61.97
CA SER A 2 -17.08 48.79 -61.46
C SER A 2 -17.21 48.40 -59.98
N ARG A 3 -16.63 47.24 -59.65
CA ARG A 3 -16.03 46.82 -58.37
C ARG A 3 -16.72 47.24 -57.06
N LEU A 4 -17.29 46.27 -56.35
CA LEU A 4 -17.69 46.42 -54.95
C LEU A 4 -16.55 45.97 -54.02
N ILE A 5 -16.10 46.90 -53.17
CA ILE A 5 -15.00 46.78 -52.21
C ILE A 5 -15.57 46.77 -50.78
N ARG A 6 -15.01 45.88 -49.95
CA ARG A 6 -14.81 45.90 -48.47
C ARG A 6 -15.86 46.57 -47.56
N ARG A 7 -16.30 45.82 -46.54
CA ARG A 7 -16.02 46.10 -45.11
C ARG A 7 -16.55 44.94 -44.23
N LEU A 8 -15.63 44.12 -43.72
CA LEU A 8 -15.85 43.30 -42.53
C LEU A 8 -15.41 44.15 -41.33
N MET A 9 -16.33 44.46 -40.41
CA MET A 9 -16.01 45.03 -39.11
C MET A 9 -16.04 43.93 -38.06
N THR A 10 -14.89 43.72 -37.43
CA THR A 10 -14.62 42.93 -36.24
C THR A 10 -15.29 43.59 -35.02
N SER A 11 -16.20 42.88 -34.35
CA SER A 11 -16.65 43.22 -33.00
C SER A 11 -16.09 42.17 -32.04
N VAL A 12 -15.03 42.53 -31.33
CA VAL A 12 -14.46 41.74 -30.24
C VAL A 12 -15.27 42.08 -28.98
N ALA A 13 -16.17 41.18 -28.58
CA ALA A 13 -16.81 41.25 -27.27
C ALA A 13 -15.88 40.62 -26.24
N SER A 14 -15.27 41.46 -25.41
CA SER A 14 -14.50 41.03 -24.23
C SER A 14 -15.44 40.40 -23.19
N CYS A 15 -15.45 39.08 -23.13
CA CYS A 15 -16.08 38.32 -22.05
C CYS A 15 -15.08 38.28 -20.87
N ALA A 16 -15.25 39.17 -19.91
CA ALA A 16 -14.50 39.16 -18.66
C ALA A 16 -14.98 37.98 -17.80
N ILE A 17 -14.26 36.86 -17.84
CA ILE A 17 -14.42 35.76 -16.90
C ILE A 17 -13.80 36.23 -15.58
N GLY A 18 -14.65 36.74 -14.67
CA GLY A 18 -14.28 36.96 -13.29
C GLY A 18 -14.05 35.62 -12.61
N ALA A 19 -12.80 35.20 -12.52
CA ALA A 19 -12.39 34.08 -11.66
C ALA A 19 -12.54 34.52 -10.20
N SER A 20 -13.74 34.33 -9.64
CA SER A 20 -13.95 34.39 -8.21
C SER A 20 -13.24 33.21 -7.56
N THR A 21 -12.01 33.44 -7.12
CA THR A 21 -11.28 32.56 -6.20
C THR A 21 -12.05 32.51 -4.89
N LEU A 22 -12.99 31.56 -4.79
CA LEU A 22 -13.60 31.18 -3.52
C LEU A 22 -12.48 30.61 -2.65
N LEU A 23 -11.93 31.44 -1.78
CA LEU A 23 -11.11 31.03 -0.66
C LEU A 23 -12.00 30.18 0.26
N PHE A 24 -12.02 28.87 0.04
CA PHE A 24 -12.57 27.94 1.00
C PHE A 24 -11.72 28.05 2.26
N ALA A 25 -12.28 28.68 3.29
CA ALA A 25 -11.70 28.58 4.62
C ALA A 25 -11.60 27.09 4.98
N PRO A 26 -10.46 26.59 5.46
CA PRO A 26 -10.33 25.20 5.89
C PRO A 26 -11.39 24.94 6.97
N GLN A 27 -12.32 24.03 6.69
CA GLN A 27 -13.26 23.59 7.71
C GLN A 27 -12.44 22.98 8.87
N PRO A 28 -12.76 23.30 10.14
CA PRO A 28 -12.05 22.73 11.27
C PRO A 28 -12.15 21.20 11.20
N ALA A 29 -10.99 20.54 11.22
CA ALA A 29 -10.90 19.08 11.16
C ALA A 29 -11.84 18.45 12.20
N HIS A 30 -12.84 17.71 11.70
CA HIS A 30 -13.90 17.14 12.52
C HIS A 30 -13.34 16.04 13.44
N ALA A 31 -13.49 16.23 14.75
CA ALA A 31 -13.02 15.34 15.82
C ALA A 31 -13.83 14.03 15.98
N GLN A 32 -14.21 13.34 14.89
CA GLN A 32 -15.08 12.15 14.97
C GLN A 32 -14.39 10.86 15.45
N VAL A 33 -13.06 10.79 15.53
CA VAL A 33 -12.34 9.61 16.06
C VAL A 33 -12.41 9.49 17.59
N ALA A 34 -13.08 10.41 18.28
CA ALA A 34 -13.18 10.45 19.74
C ALA A 34 -13.88 9.24 20.39
N ASN A 35 -14.49 8.32 19.62
CA ASN A 35 -15.38 7.28 20.14
C ASN A 35 -14.94 5.84 19.83
N PHE A 36 -13.65 5.59 19.61
CA PHE A 36 -13.15 4.23 19.47
C PHE A 36 -13.34 3.42 20.77
N GLN A 37 -13.93 2.24 20.65
CA GLN A 37 -14.19 1.31 21.75
C GLN A 37 -13.40 0.01 21.52
N PRO A 38 -12.41 -0.30 22.38
CA PRO A 38 -11.75 -1.60 22.37
C PRO A 38 -12.76 -2.72 22.63
N VAL A 39 -12.56 -3.87 21.97
CA VAL A 39 -13.36 -5.07 22.22
C VAL A 39 -12.47 -6.23 22.64
N SER A 40 -13.02 -7.11 23.48
CA SER A 40 -12.38 -8.37 23.84
C SER A 40 -12.82 -9.46 22.86
N VAL A 41 -11.87 -10.13 22.21
CA VAL A 41 -12.14 -11.25 21.29
C VAL A 41 -11.47 -12.51 21.80
N PRO A 42 -12.14 -13.68 21.77
CA PRO A 42 -11.48 -14.94 22.11
C PRO A 42 -10.40 -15.30 21.08
N GLY A 43 -9.17 -15.56 21.55
CA GLY A 43 -8.01 -15.93 20.73
C GLY A 43 -6.87 -14.88 20.78
N CYS A 44 -5.80 -15.07 20.00
CA CYS A 44 -4.59 -14.23 20.08
C CYS A 44 -4.23 -13.44 18.81
N ASN A 45 -4.98 -13.60 17.72
CA ASN A 45 -4.62 -13.00 16.43
C ASN A 45 -5.72 -12.05 15.94
N ALA A 46 -5.37 -11.15 15.03
CA ALA A 46 -6.33 -10.25 14.39
C ALA A 46 -7.53 -11.05 13.88
N THR A 47 -8.72 -10.63 14.29
CA THR A 47 -9.96 -11.33 13.93
C THR A 47 -10.72 -10.55 12.88
N SER A 48 -10.88 -11.18 11.72
CA SER A 48 -11.84 -10.75 10.72
C SER A 48 -13.26 -10.99 11.26
N LEU A 49 -14.00 -9.92 11.58
CA LEU A 49 -15.33 -9.98 12.17
C LEU A 49 -16.38 -9.47 11.17
N ALA A 50 -17.20 -10.36 10.59
CA ALA A 50 -18.34 -9.97 9.76
C ALA A 50 -19.65 -10.25 10.48
N GLN A 51 -20.53 -9.24 10.59
CA GLN A 51 -21.86 -9.45 11.16
C GLN A 51 -22.70 -10.36 10.27
N VAL A 52 -23.45 -11.28 10.88
CA VAL A 52 -24.38 -12.16 10.16
C VAL A 52 -25.64 -11.37 9.77
N PRO A 53 -26.02 -11.31 8.48
CA PRO A 53 -27.20 -10.59 8.02
C PRO A 53 -28.50 -10.93 8.77
N GLY A 54 -29.19 -9.89 9.23
CA GLY A 54 -30.45 -10.00 9.99
C GLY A 54 -30.26 -10.24 11.50
N THR A 55 -29.02 -10.19 12.00
CA THR A 55 -28.70 -10.29 13.42
C THR A 55 -27.97 -9.03 13.88
N THR A 56 -28.04 -8.72 15.17
CA THR A 56 -27.33 -7.57 15.76
C THR A 56 -26.15 -7.99 16.62
N ASP A 57 -26.07 -9.26 17.00
CA ASP A 57 -25.13 -9.81 17.98
C ASP A 57 -24.34 -11.00 17.44
N LEU A 58 -24.64 -11.56 16.27
CA LEU A 58 -23.91 -12.71 15.72
C LEU A 58 -22.92 -12.29 14.64
N PHE A 59 -21.71 -12.82 14.74
CA PHE A 59 -20.60 -12.51 13.85
C PHE A 59 -19.89 -13.77 13.39
N LEU A 60 -19.45 -13.77 12.14
CA LEU A 60 -18.49 -14.72 11.61
C LEU A 60 -17.09 -14.24 11.98
N GLY A 61 -16.30 -15.15 12.51
CA GLY A 61 -14.91 -14.92 12.89
C GLY A 61 -13.99 -16.02 12.38
N ARG A 62 -12.71 -15.92 12.76
CA ARG A 62 -11.74 -17.00 12.60
C ARG A 62 -11.13 -17.40 13.94
N GLN A 63 -10.82 -18.67 14.09
CA GLN A 63 -10.06 -19.18 15.23
C GLN A 63 -9.12 -20.30 14.76
N LEU A 64 -7.93 -20.38 15.36
CA LEU A 64 -7.08 -21.56 15.18
C LEU A 64 -7.77 -22.77 15.80
N ILE A 65 -7.69 -23.92 15.13
CA ILE A 65 -8.11 -25.19 15.73
C ILE A 65 -7.10 -25.51 16.82
N ASN A 66 -7.46 -25.15 18.05
CA ASN A 66 -6.61 -25.27 19.21
C ASN A 66 -6.11 -26.70 19.40
N THR A 67 -4.80 -26.87 19.44
CA THR A 67 -4.17 -28.13 19.85
C THR A 67 -3.82 -28.12 21.35
N SER A 68 -3.99 -26.98 22.03
CA SER A 68 -3.79 -26.82 23.48
C SER A 68 -4.81 -25.85 24.11
N SER A 69 -4.74 -25.63 25.42
CA SER A 69 -5.68 -24.79 26.18
C SER A 69 -5.44 -23.28 26.06
N ASP A 70 -4.40 -22.85 25.35
CA ASP A 70 -4.01 -21.44 25.23
C ASP A 70 -4.91 -20.60 24.31
N GLY A 71 -5.81 -21.24 23.56
CA GLY A 71 -6.72 -20.55 22.64
C GLY A 71 -6.08 -20.10 21.33
N CYS A 72 -4.78 -20.36 21.15
CA CYS A 72 -3.92 -19.71 20.15
C CYS A 72 -2.88 -20.64 19.51
N SER A 73 -2.77 -21.87 20.00
CA SER A 73 -1.96 -22.94 19.42
C SER A 73 -2.66 -23.58 18.21
N GLY A 74 -1.87 -24.07 17.25
CA GLY A 74 -2.37 -24.76 16.07
C GLY A 74 -1.84 -24.17 14.78
N SER A 75 -2.13 -24.85 13.66
CA SER A 75 -1.67 -24.45 12.32
C SER A 75 -2.79 -24.34 11.29
N ARG A 76 -4.03 -24.60 11.70
CA ARG A 76 -5.20 -24.62 10.81
C ARG A 76 -6.24 -23.66 11.33
N TRP A 77 -6.74 -22.82 10.44
CA TRP A 77 -7.82 -21.90 10.76
C TRP A 77 -9.19 -22.56 10.53
N SER A 78 -10.15 -22.11 11.32
CA SER A 78 -11.57 -22.43 11.17
C SER A 78 -12.41 -21.17 11.13
N VAL A 79 -13.53 -21.24 10.42
CA VAL A 79 -14.58 -20.24 10.53
C VAL A 79 -15.42 -20.55 11.75
N VAL A 80 -15.67 -19.54 12.58
CA VAL A 80 -16.42 -19.65 13.82
C VAL A 80 -17.61 -18.70 13.83
N LEU A 81 -18.63 -19.08 14.57
CA LEU A 81 -19.73 -18.20 14.96
C LEU A 81 -19.42 -17.63 16.34
N LEU A 82 -19.46 -16.30 16.44
CA LEU A 82 -19.24 -15.55 17.67
C LEU A 82 -20.50 -14.76 18.02
N ARG A 83 -20.66 -14.45 19.30
CA ARG A 83 -21.71 -13.57 19.81
C ARG A 83 -21.07 -12.35 20.47
N PHE A 84 -21.45 -11.16 20.03
CA PHE A 84 -21.02 -9.89 20.59
C PHE A 84 -22.03 -9.36 21.60
N ASP A 85 -21.57 -9.07 22.81
CA ASP A 85 -22.32 -8.33 23.81
C ASP A 85 -21.93 -6.85 23.76
N TRP A 86 -22.84 -6.03 23.26
CA TRP A 86 -22.65 -4.57 23.12
C TRP A 86 -22.48 -3.85 24.47
N ALA A 87 -23.01 -4.38 25.57
CA ALA A 87 -22.88 -3.77 26.88
C ALA A 87 -21.49 -4.02 27.48
N SER A 88 -20.99 -5.25 27.36
CA SER A 88 -19.68 -5.64 27.88
C SER A 88 -18.53 -5.53 26.88
N GLN A 89 -18.81 -5.15 25.63
CA GLN A 89 -17.82 -5.00 24.55
C GLN A 89 -17.00 -6.27 24.33
N THR A 90 -17.64 -7.44 24.47
CA THR A 90 -16.98 -8.74 24.50
C THR A 90 -17.60 -9.71 23.50
N PHE A 91 -16.75 -10.39 22.74
CA PHE A 91 -17.13 -11.55 21.93
C PHE A 91 -17.04 -12.82 22.76
N SER A 92 -18.01 -13.71 22.55
CA SER A 92 -18.03 -15.06 23.08
C SER A 92 -18.12 -16.06 21.95
N PHE A 93 -17.39 -17.16 22.07
CA PHE A 93 -17.44 -18.25 21.10
C PHE A 93 -18.80 -18.97 21.20
N VAL A 94 -19.47 -19.18 20.07
CA VAL A 94 -20.71 -19.96 19.99
C VAL A 94 -20.41 -21.37 19.50
N LYS A 95 -19.83 -21.50 18.30
CA LYS A 95 -19.46 -22.79 17.70
C LYS A 95 -18.54 -22.63 16.49
N TYR A 96 -17.94 -23.73 16.04
CA TYR A 96 -17.32 -23.81 14.73
C TYR A 96 -18.39 -23.94 13.63
N LEU A 97 -18.16 -23.27 12.50
CA LEU A 97 -18.96 -23.40 11.28
C LEU A 97 -18.25 -24.27 10.25
N VAL A 98 -16.97 -24.00 10.02
CA VAL A 98 -16.10 -24.79 9.13
C VAL A 98 -14.84 -25.12 9.92
N ALA A 99 -14.72 -26.39 10.34
CA ALA A 99 -13.60 -26.88 11.14
C ALA A 99 -12.85 -28.02 10.44
N PRO A 100 -11.79 -27.72 9.66
CA PRO A 100 -10.95 -28.72 8.99
C PRO A 100 -10.11 -29.57 9.96
N ALA A 101 -10.75 -30.46 10.73
CA ALA A 101 -10.07 -31.41 11.61
C ALA A 101 -9.59 -32.66 10.85
N GLY A 102 -8.55 -33.32 11.37
CA GLY A 102 -8.05 -34.59 10.82
C GLY A 102 -7.61 -34.49 9.36
N ASN A 103 -8.31 -35.21 8.47
CA ASN A 103 -8.02 -35.26 7.04
C ASN A 103 -8.54 -34.05 6.26
N GLY A 104 -9.22 -33.08 6.90
CA GLY A 104 -9.85 -31.94 6.25
C GLY A 104 -11.31 -32.20 5.84
N ILE A 105 -11.92 -31.25 5.14
CA ILE A 105 -13.31 -31.32 4.70
C ILE A 105 -13.32 -31.57 3.17
N PRO A 106 -13.78 -32.75 2.70
CA PRO A 106 -13.89 -33.01 1.28
C PRO A 106 -14.96 -32.11 0.67
N LEU A 107 -14.72 -31.62 -0.54
CA LEU A 107 -15.68 -30.84 -1.30
C LEU A 107 -16.61 -31.79 -2.06
N GLY A 108 -17.93 -31.64 -1.84
CA GLY A 108 -18.92 -32.58 -2.38
C GLY A 108 -18.88 -32.73 -3.90
N VAL A 109 -18.71 -31.63 -4.62
CA VAL A 109 -18.72 -31.60 -6.10
C VAL A 109 -17.33 -31.57 -6.72
N GLN A 110 -16.33 -31.08 -5.96
CA GLN A 110 -14.93 -31.11 -6.34
C GLN A 110 -14.26 -32.24 -5.57
N SER A 111 -14.66 -33.48 -5.86
CA SER A 111 -14.41 -34.66 -5.02
C SER A 111 -12.93 -35.02 -4.82
N ASP A 112 -12.04 -34.47 -5.63
CA ASP A 112 -10.58 -34.62 -5.49
C ASP A 112 -9.97 -33.57 -4.54
N SER A 113 -10.79 -32.65 -4.04
CA SER A 113 -10.36 -31.47 -3.31
C SER A 113 -10.83 -31.49 -1.87
N THR A 114 -9.94 -31.07 -0.97
CA THR A 114 -10.13 -31.14 0.48
C THR A 114 -9.65 -29.85 1.12
N ILE A 115 -10.52 -29.18 1.87
CA ILE A 115 -10.19 -27.99 2.65
C ILE A 115 -9.49 -28.40 3.94
N THR A 116 -8.32 -27.81 4.22
CA THR A 116 -7.55 -28.03 5.45
C THR A 116 -7.42 -26.77 6.33
N THR A 117 -7.84 -25.60 5.82
CA THR A 117 -7.89 -24.34 6.56
C THR A 117 -9.00 -23.45 6.01
N ALA A 118 -9.69 -22.69 6.86
CA ALA A 118 -10.79 -21.80 6.48
C ALA A 118 -10.84 -20.54 7.37
N TYR A 119 -10.95 -19.35 6.79
CA TYR A 119 -10.88 -18.06 7.53
C TYR A 119 -11.51 -16.88 6.76
N ASP A 120 -11.56 -15.72 7.40
CA ASP A 120 -11.94 -14.40 6.85
C ASP A 120 -13.34 -14.31 6.20
N ALA A 121 -14.28 -15.10 6.73
CA ALA A 121 -15.62 -15.25 6.19
C ALA A 121 -16.48 -13.99 6.21
N THR A 122 -17.36 -13.85 5.21
CA THR A 122 -18.49 -12.89 5.16
C THR A 122 -19.77 -13.63 4.78
N ALA A 123 -20.94 -13.00 4.98
CA ALA A 123 -22.20 -13.60 4.56
C ALA A 123 -23.19 -12.56 4.03
N ALA A 124 -24.07 -13.00 3.12
CA ALA A 124 -25.15 -12.22 2.55
C ALA A 124 -26.40 -13.08 2.33
N ASP A 125 -27.57 -12.44 2.33
CA ASP A 125 -28.79 -13.06 1.83
C ASP A 125 -28.78 -13.10 0.32
N VAL A 126 -28.88 -14.31 -0.24
CA VAL A 126 -29.01 -14.55 -1.68
C VAL A 126 -30.26 -15.37 -1.94
N ASN A 127 -31.26 -14.74 -2.57
CA ASN A 127 -32.55 -15.37 -2.90
C ASN A 127 -33.25 -16.01 -1.68
N GLY A 128 -33.21 -15.34 -0.53
CA GLY A 128 -33.84 -15.80 0.71
C GLY A 128 -33.05 -16.85 1.51
N GLU A 129 -31.85 -17.22 1.06
CA GLU A 129 -30.95 -18.12 1.75
C GLU A 129 -29.71 -17.36 2.24
N LEU A 130 -29.23 -17.68 3.45
CA LEU A 130 -28.00 -17.11 3.97
C LEU A 130 -26.81 -17.86 3.37
N TRP A 131 -25.95 -17.14 2.66
CA TRP A 131 -24.73 -17.68 2.06
C TRP A 131 -23.51 -17.07 2.70
N MET A 132 -22.52 -17.90 2.96
CA MET A 132 -21.21 -17.50 3.44
C MET A 132 -20.18 -17.73 2.35
N VAL A 133 -19.26 -16.77 2.20
CA VAL A 133 -18.00 -16.97 1.49
C VAL A 133 -16.85 -16.80 2.46
N PHE A 134 -15.78 -17.56 2.26
CA PHE A 134 -14.63 -17.58 3.16
C PHE A 134 -13.35 -17.97 2.42
N GLU A 135 -12.23 -17.50 2.91
CA GLU A 135 -10.92 -17.90 2.42
C GLU A 135 -10.64 -19.33 2.84
N CYS A 136 -10.15 -20.15 1.92
CA CYS A 136 -9.92 -21.57 2.12
C CYS A 136 -8.61 -22.01 1.48
N GLY A 137 -7.97 -23.01 2.07
CA GLY A 137 -6.76 -23.64 1.55
C GLY A 137 -6.80 -25.15 1.77
N GLY A 138 -5.99 -25.89 1.02
CA GLY A 138 -5.99 -27.34 1.09
C GLY A 138 -5.32 -28.01 -0.10
N SER A 139 -5.81 -29.20 -0.47
CA SER A 139 -5.27 -30.01 -1.57
C SER A 139 -6.35 -30.29 -2.61
N GLY A 140 -5.94 -30.57 -3.85
CA GLY A 140 -6.82 -30.95 -4.96
C GLY A 140 -6.86 -29.89 -6.07
N SER A 141 -7.42 -30.26 -7.22
CA SER A 141 -7.34 -29.43 -8.43
C SER A 141 -8.11 -28.11 -8.34
N ALA A 142 -9.11 -28.00 -7.46
CA ALA A 142 -9.95 -26.81 -7.35
C ALA A 142 -9.33 -25.68 -6.52
N LEU A 143 -8.50 -25.98 -5.51
CA LEU A 143 -7.96 -24.99 -4.57
C LEU A 143 -6.68 -24.30 -5.08
N GLY A 144 -6.01 -24.90 -6.07
CA GLY A 144 -4.74 -24.42 -6.56
C GLY A 144 -3.63 -24.33 -5.48
N PRO A 145 -2.49 -23.70 -5.79
CA PRO A 145 -1.34 -23.65 -4.88
C PRO A 145 -1.39 -22.51 -3.84
N TYR A 146 -2.35 -21.60 -3.95
CA TYR A 146 -2.52 -20.44 -3.07
C TYR A 146 -3.90 -20.45 -2.42
N ALA A 147 -4.16 -19.51 -1.50
CA ALA A 147 -5.48 -19.40 -0.89
C ALA A 147 -6.57 -19.13 -1.95
N SER A 148 -7.73 -19.74 -1.73
CA SER A 148 -8.91 -19.71 -2.59
C SER A 148 -10.10 -19.10 -1.85
N SER A 149 -11.17 -18.77 -2.56
CA SER A 149 -12.45 -18.39 -1.97
C SER A 149 -13.46 -19.53 -2.14
N CYS A 150 -14.00 -20.00 -1.03
CA CYS A 150 -15.03 -21.02 -0.96
C CYS A 150 -16.38 -20.39 -0.61
N ALA A 151 -17.48 -21.03 -1.01
CA ALA A 151 -18.85 -20.65 -0.67
C ALA A 151 -19.60 -21.83 -0.07
N ALA A 152 -20.48 -21.57 0.90
CA ALA A 152 -21.42 -22.55 1.41
C ALA A 152 -22.71 -21.88 1.93
N PRO A 153 -23.87 -22.53 1.78
CA PRO A 153 -25.09 -22.08 2.44
C PRO A 153 -25.07 -22.37 3.93
N ILE A 154 -25.72 -21.50 4.70
CA ILE A 154 -25.87 -21.63 6.15
C ILE A 154 -27.35 -21.61 6.53
N SER A 155 -27.79 -22.58 7.34
CA SER A 155 -29.12 -22.61 7.92
C SER A 155 -29.34 -21.44 8.88
N ARG A 156 -30.43 -20.66 8.73
CA ARG A 156 -30.75 -19.57 9.67
C ARG A 156 -31.21 -20.05 11.06
N GLY A 157 -31.68 -21.29 11.17
CA GLY A 157 -32.23 -21.82 12.43
C GLY A 157 -31.14 -22.19 13.43
N ASP A 158 -30.14 -22.94 12.97
CA ASP A 158 -29.09 -23.50 13.81
C ASP A 158 -27.69 -23.13 13.35
N TYR A 159 -27.54 -22.37 12.24
CA TYR A 159 -26.26 -22.03 11.62
C TYR A 159 -25.43 -23.25 11.23
N SER A 160 -26.08 -24.38 10.88
CA SER A 160 -25.38 -25.50 10.24
C SER A 160 -24.94 -25.12 8.82
N VAL A 161 -23.75 -25.56 8.43
CA VAL A 161 -23.19 -25.34 7.08
C VAL A 161 -23.55 -26.55 6.22
N ASP A 162 -24.14 -26.32 5.05
CA ASP A 162 -24.44 -27.37 4.10
C ASP A 162 -23.20 -27.70 3.26
N LEU A 163 -22.44 -28.69 3.73
CA LEU A 163 -21.20 -29.13 3.07
C LEU A 163 -21.45 -29.77 1.69
N SER A 164 -22.67 -30.24 1.41
CA SER A 164 -22.99 -30.87 0.12
C SER A 164 -23.02 -29.85 -1.03
N ARG A 165 -23.30 -28.58 -0.71
CA ARG A 165 -23.28 -27.43 -1.62
C ARG A 165 -22.09 -26.51 -1.41
N MET A 166 -21.08 -26.96 -0.67
CA MET A 166 -19.84 -26.22 -0.49
C MET A 166 -18.91 -26.44 -1.68
N ASN A 167 -18.42 -25.35 -2.27
CA ASN A 167 -17.53 -25.40 -3.44
C ASN A 167 -16.53 -24.23 -3.44
N VAL A 168 -15.44 -24.39 -4.21
CA VAL A 168 -14.50 -23.30 -4.52
C VAL A 168 -15.12 -22.44 -5.63
N ILE A 169 -15.39 -21.18 -5.32
CA ILE A 169 -15.94 -20.20 -6.28
C ILE A 169 -14.83 -19.43 -7.00
N VAL A 170 -13.72 -19.16 -6.32
CA VAL A 170 -12.52 -18.55 -6.90
C VAL A 170 -11.29 -19.33 -6.46
N SER A 171 -10.50 -19.82 -7.41
CA SER A 171 -9.30 -20.62 -7.18
C SER A 171 -8.06 -19.74 -7.14
N GLY A 172 -7.21 -19.91 -6.15
CA GLY A 172 -5.84 -19.39 -6.18
C GLY A 172 -5.06 -20.03 -7.33
N VAL A 173 -4.29 -19.25 -8.08
CA VAL A 173 -3.61 -19.74 -9.29
C VAL A 173 -2.10 -19.54 -9.23
N ALA A 174 -1.34 -20.51 -9.72
CA ALA A 174 0.01 -20.23 -10.18
C ALA A 174 -0.07 -19.34 -11.40
N ALA A 175 0.75 -18.29 -11.45
CA ALA A 175 0.83 -17.44 -12.62
C ALA A 175 1.61 -18.17 -13.73
N SER A 176 1.59 -17.59 -14.94
CA SER A 176 2.33 -18.12 -16.08
C SER A 176 3.85 -18.09 -15.91
N GLU A 177 4.37 -17.25 -15.00
CA GLU A 177 5.80 -17.23 -14.67
C GLU A 177 6.12 -18.17 -13.51
N PRO A 178 7.27 -18.88 -13.52
CA PRO A 178 7.57 -19.95 -12.57
C PRO A 178 7.64 -19.55 -11.08
N THR A 179 7.61 -18.25 -10.79
CA THR A 179 7.82 -17.70 -9.45
C THR A 179 6.71 -16.78 -9.00
N THR A 180 5.61 -16.68 -9.75
CA THR A 180 4.50 -15.80 -9.38
C THR A 180 3.20 -16.57 -9.22
N GLY A 181 2.31 -16.02 -8.40
CA GLY A 181 1.03 -16.64 -8.10
C GLY A 181 0.05 -15.65 -7.51
N LYS A 182 -1.24 -16.01 -7.52
CA LYS A 182 -2.31 -15.16 -6.99
C LYS A 182 -3.22 -15.92 -6.04
N SER A 183 -3.47 -15.37 -4.87
CA SER A 183 -4.53 -15.85 -3.98
C SER A 183 -5.87 -15.19 -4.29
N ALA A 184 -6.96 -15.83 -3.86
CA ALA A 184 -8.28 -15.23 -3.73
C ALA A 184 -8.65 -15.10 -2.25
N SER A 185 -8.03 -14.11 -1.60
CA SER A 185 -8.10 -13.88 -0.16
C SER A 185 -9.26 -12.97 0.25
N VAL A 186 -9.63 -12.97 1.54
CA VAL A 186 -10.64 -12.08 2.16
C VAL A 186 -11.93 -11.91 1.33
N PRO A 187 -12.64 -13.00 0.98
CA PRO A 187 -13.81 -12.88 0.11
C PRO A 187 -14.97 -12.18 0.80
N LYS A 188 -15.68 -11.37 0.01
CA LYS A 188 -16.86 -10.62 0.42
C LYS A 188 -18.02 -10.84 -0.53
N ILE A 189 -19.09 -11.43 0.00
CA ILE A 189 -20.34 -11.64 -0.74
C ILE A 189 -21.34 -10.53 -0.40
N PHE A 190 -22.05 -10.04 -1.42
CA PHE A 190 -23.13 -9.06 -1.25
C PHE A 190 -24.15 -9.21 -2.37
N THR A 191 -25.34 -8.62 -2.18
CA THR A 191 -26.37 -8.55 -3.23
C THR A 191 -26.63 -7.10 -3.61
N TYR A 192 -26.63 -6.82 -4.92
CA TYR A 192 -26.96 -5.50 -5.47
C TYR A 192 -28.06 -5.67 -6.50
N GLN A 193 -29.19 -4.99 -6.30
CA GLN A 193 -30.39 -5.11 -7.15
C GLN A 193 -30.85 -6.57 -7.35
N GLY A 194 -30.75 -7.38 -6.29
CA GLY A 194 -31.15 -8.80 -6.29
C GLY A 194 -30.13 -9.75 -6.93
N VAL A 195 -29.01 -9.23 -7.45
CA VAL A 195 -27.95 -10.05 -8.06
C VAL A 195 -26.81 -10.26 -7.06
N PRO A 196 -26.35 -11.50 -6.82
CA PRO A 196 -25.22 -11.76 -5.94
C PRO A 196 -23.88 -11.50 -6.65
N TYR A 197 -22.94 -10.95 -5.89
CA TYR A 197 -21.57 -10.70 -6.31
C TYR A 197 -20.62 -11.19 -5.24
N VAL A 198 -19.41 -11.57 -5.66
CA VAL A 198 -18.27 -11.77 -4.75
C VAL A 198 -17.14 -10.87 -5.17
N TYR A 199 -16.51 -10.22 -4.20
CA TYR A 199 -15.16 -9.69 -4.37
C TYR A 199 -14.15 -10.49 -3.55
N TRP A 200 -12.89 -10.43 -3.96
CA TRP A 200 -11.75 -11.01 -3.24
C TRP A 200 -10.52 -10.13 -3.40
N SER A 201 -9.64 -10.21 -2.43
CA SER A 201 -8.30 -9.63 -2.47
C SER A 201 -7.41 -10.55 -3.30
N ALA A 202 -7.06 -10.09 -4.50
CA ALA A 202 -6.16 -10.75 -5.43
C ALA A 202 -4.72 -10.37 -5.10
N MET A 203 -4.12 -11.08 -4.14
CA MET A 203 -2.73 -10.86 -3.74
C MET A 203 -1.81 -11.56 -4.73
N GLU A 204 -0.97 -10.79 -5.43
CA GLU A 204 0.08 -11.32 -6.28
C GLU A 204 1.36 -11.52 -5.47
N PHE A 205 1.91 -12.71 -5.51
CA PHE A 205 3.13 -13.09 -4.83
C PHE A 205 4.24 -13.29 -5.85
N ARG A 206 5.47 -12.97 -5.44
CA ARG A 206 6.69 -13.42 -6.09
C ARG A 206 7.53 -14.20 -5.08
N GLU A 207 7.90 -15.42 -5.45
CA GLU A 207 8.86 -16.22 -4.71
C GLU A 207 10.25 -15.60 -4.81
N THR A 208 10.88 -15.34 -3.67
CA THR A 208 12.26 -14.86 -3.60
C THR A 208 13.08 -15.78 -2.69
N ALA A 209 14.41 -15.66 -2.71
CA ALA A 209 15.26 -16.37 -1.76
C ALA A 209 14.94 -16.06 -0.28
N GLY A 210 14.29 -14.93 -0.01
CA GLY A 210 13.81 -14.52 1.32
C GLY A 210 12.36 -14.90 1.62
N GLY A 211 11.73 -15.74 0.80
CA GLY A 211 10.31 -16.09 0.88
C GLY A 211 9.43 -15.31 -0.09
N GLN A 212 8.12 -15.50 0.04
CA GLN A 212 7.09 -14.84 -0.75
C GLN A 212 7.03 -13.35 -0.43
N VAL A 213 7.01 -12.52 -1.48
CA VAL A 213 6.80 -11.08 -1.38
C VAL A 213 5.52 -10.73 -2.13
N VAL A 214 4.62 -10.00 -1.48
CA VAL A 214 3.44 -9.43 -2.15
C VAL A 214 3.92 -8.34 -3.11
N THR A 215 3.72 -8.56 -4.41
CA THR A 215 4.12 -7.60 -5.45
C THR A 215 2.98 -6.66 -5.81
N ARG A 216 1.74 -7.12 -5.71
CA ARG A 216 0.55 -6.34 -6.01
C ARG A 216 -0.62 -6.82 -5.16
N LEU A 217 -1.43 -5.88 -4.68
CA LEU A 217 -2.69 -6.18 -4.03
C LEU A 217 -3.81 -5.32 -4.61
N ALA A 218 -4.81 -6.00 -5.18
CA ALA A 218 -6.01 -5.39 -5.72
C ALA A 218 -7.24 -6.17 -5.28
N THR A 219 -8.41 -5.54 -5.27
CA THR A 219 -9.68 -6.23 -5.09
C THR A 219 -10.32 -6.48 -6.45
N ARG A 220 -10.66 -7.75 -6.70
CA ARG A 220 -11.34 -8.19 -7.91
C ARG A 220 -12.75 -8.64 -7.62
N GLY A 221 -13.61 -8.64 -8.64
CA GLY A 221 -15.02 -8.99 -8.50
C GLY A 221 -15.58 -9.78 -9.66
N VAL A 222 -16.60 -10.58 -9.36
CA VAL A 222 -17.41 -11.27 -10.36
C VAL A 222 -18.85 -11.40 -9.88
N GLN A 223 -19.79 -11.44 -10.84
CA GLN A 223 -21.17 -11.81 -10.58
C GLN A 223 -21.26 -13.30 -10.26
N LEU A 224 -22.11 -13.68 -9.32
CA LEU A 224 -22.41 -15.07 -9.00
C LEU A 224 -23.74 -15.51 -9.63
N VAL A 225 -23.83 -16.80 -9.96
CA VAL A 225 -25.04 -17.49 -10.38
C VAL A 225 -25.17 -18.80 -9.59
N ARG A 226 -26.40 -19.29 -9.45
CA ARG A 226 -26.67 -20.58 -8.84
C ARG A 226 -26.94 -21.62 -9.93
N ASP A 227 -26.37 -22.80 -9.80
CA ASP A 227 -26.70 -23.93 -10.69
C ASP A 227 -27.90 -24.75 -10.18
N ASP A 228 -28.27 -25.79 -10.93
CA ASP A 228 -29.41 -26.66 -10.61
C ASP A 228 -29.19 -27.49 -9.33
N ALA A 229 -27.93 -27.73 -8.95
CA ALA A 229 -27.57 -28.40 -7.70
C ALA A 229 -27.54 -27.42 -6.51
N GLY A 230 -27.79 -26.15 -6.76
CA GLY A 230 -27.85 -25.11 -5.74
C GLY A 230 -26.50 -24.55 -5.32
N MET A 231 -25.42 -24.86 -6.04
CA MET A 231 -24.08 -24.30 -5.80
C MET A 231 -23.92 -22.92 -6.41
N MET A 232 -22.98 -22.13 -5.88
CA MET A 232 -22.63 -20.83 -6.44
C MET A 232 -21.45 -20.94 -7.40
N TRP A 233 -21.52 -20.24 -8.53
CA TRP A 233 -20.43 -20.14 -9.49
C TRP A 233 -20.29 -18.71 -10.00
N ALA A 234 -19.12 -18.37 -10.53
CA ALA A 234 -18.99 -17.18 -11.34
C ALA A 234 -19.94 -17.25 -12.55
N ALA A 235 -20.59 -16.14 -12.88
CA ALA A 235 -21.52 -16.08 -14.00
C ALA A 235 -20.88 -16.59 -15.30
N GLY A 236 -21.55 -17.53 -15.97
CA GLY A 236 -21.05 -18.15 -17.20
C GLY A 236 -20.11 -19.33 -17.01
N THR A 237 -19.88 -19.80 -15.77
CA THR A 237 -19.09 -21.01 -15.50
C THR A 237 -19.81 -22.00 -14.59
N GLN A 238 -19.27 -23.22 -14.54
CA GLN A 238 -19.60 -24.26 -13.55
C GLN A 238 -18.31 -24.84 -12.95
N ARG A 239 -17.30 -23.98 -12.80
CA ARG A 239 -15.99 -24.31 -12.25
C ARG A 239 -15.45 -23.13 -11.48
N ALA A 240 -14.48 -23.40 -10.60
CA ALA A 240 -13.77 -22.36 -9.86
C ALA A 240 -13.19 -21.31 -10.82
N TRP A 241 -13.46 -20.04 -10.52
CA TRP A 241 -12.97 -18.90 -11.30
C TRP A 241 -11.52 -18.60 -10.94
N PRO A 242 -10.59 -18.39 -11.88
CA PRO A 242 -9.21 -18.05 -11.54
C PRO A 242 -9.09 -16.71 -10.79
N ALA A 243 -8.27 -16.65 -9.73
CA ALA A 243 -8.07 -15.45 -8.92
C ALA A 243 -7.48 -14.26 -9.70
N ASP A 244 -6.83 -14.53 -10.83
CA ASP A 244 -6.25 -13.54 -11.74
C ASP A 244 -7.25 -12.97 -12.75
N GLN A 245 -8.47 -13.51 -12.82
CA GLN A 245 -9.54 -13.08 -13.71
C GLN A 245 -10.57 -12.20 -12.98
N GLY A 246 -11.63 -11.78 -13.67
CA GLY A 246 -12.65 -10.87 -13.13
C GLY A 246 -12.26 -9.39 -13.22
N ASP A 247 -13.21 -8.53 -12.84
CA ASP A 247 -13.02 -7.08 -12.90
C ASP A 247 -12.22 -6.61 -11.69
N GLU A 248 -11.16 -5.84 -11.94
CA GLU A 248 -10.40 -5.18 -10.87
C GLU A 248 -11.18 -3.96 -10.37
N VAL A 249 -12.08 -4.17 -9.42
CA VAL A 249 -13.00 -3.13 -8.92
C VAL A 249 -12.30 -2.06 -8.08
N LEU A 250 -11.17 -2.41 -7.45
CA LEU A 250 -10.30 -1.53 -6.69
C LEU A 250 -8.85 -2.00 -6.89
N GLY A 251 -7.93 -1.10 -7.20
CA GLY A 251 -6.52 -1.42 -7.45
C GLY A 251 -5.72 -0.18 -7.78
N SER A 252 -4.39 -0.23 -7.70
CA SER A 252 -3.57 0.88 -8.18
C SER A 252 -3.59 0.97 -9.71
N SER A 253 -3.33 2.17 -10.24
CA SER A 253 -3.11 2.34 -11.68
C SER A 253 -2.03 1.36 -12.17
N ALA A 254 -2.19 0.83 -13.38
CA ALA A 254 -1.40 -0.29 -13.92
C ALA A 254 0.11 -0.03 -14.16
N ASP A 255 0.74 0.93 -13.50
CA ASP A 255 2.16 1.27 -13.67
C ASP A 255 3.12 0.22 -13.06
N GLY A 256 2.58 -0.85 -12.46
CA GLY A 256 3.35 -2.03 -12.08
C GLY A 256 4.32 -1.81 -10.92
N LYS A 257 4.11 -0.76 -10.11
CA LYS A 257 4.92 -0.53 -8.91
C LYS A 257 4.64 -1.60 -7.86
N VAL A 258 5.73 -2.16 -7.33
CA VAL A 258 5.70 -3.19 -6.29
C VAL A 258 5.15 -2.58 -5.00
N GLY A 259 4.15 -3.22 -4.40
CA GLY A 259 3.63 -2.82 -3.09
C GLY A 259 2.68 -1.63 -3.11
N ASP A 260 2.10 -1.30 -4.26
CA ASP A 260 0.87 -0.53 -4.26
C ASP A 260 -0.26 -1.40 -3.71
N LEU A 261 -0.95 -0.87 -2.70
CA LEU A 261 -1.83 -1.65 -1.85
C LEU A 261 -3.23 -1.07 -1.82
N GLU A 262 -4.18 -1.84 -2.35
CA GLU A 262 -5.60 -1.51 -2.32
C GLU A 262 -6.40 -2.77 -1.95
N ASP A 263 -6.54 -2.98 -0.64
CA ASP A 263 -7.15 -4.17 -0.05
C ASP A 263 -8.56 -3.88 0.44
N GLY A 264 -9.57 -4.50 -0.17
CA GLY A 264 -10.97 -4.29 0.18
C GLY A 264 -11.46 -5.30 1.22
N PHE A 265 -11.93 -4.83 2.38
CA PHE A 265 -12.30 -5.72 3.50
C PHE A 265 -13.79 -6.05 3.64
N ASP A 266 -14.68 -5.13 3.26
CA ASP A 266 -16.13 -5.32 3.29
C ASP A 266 -16.81 -4.58 2.13
N VAL A 267 -18.04 -4.97 1.79
CA VAL A 267 -18.94 -4.21 0.92
C VAL A 267 -20.36 -4.25 1.47
N GLN A 268 -20.95 -3.08 1.65
CA GLN A 268 -22.35 -2.94 2.03
C GLN A 268 -23.13 -2.16 0.98
N VAL A 269 -24.38 -2.55 0.76
CA VAL A 269 -25.33 -1.75 -0.02
C VAL A 269 -26.15 -0.90 0.94
N ILE A 270 -25.87 0.40 0.98
CA ILE A 270 -26.52 1.35 1.89
C ILE A 270 -27.18 2.45 1.05
N ASP A 271 -28.50 2.59 1.18
CA ASP A 271 -29.31 3.57 0.42
C ASP A 271 -29.08 3.48 -1.11
N GLY A 272 -28.96 2.24 -1.62
CA GLY A 272 -28.69 1.96 -3.03
C GLY A 272 -27.26 2.27 -3.50
N ARG A 273 -26.35 2.68 -2.61
CA ARG A 273 -24.93 2.89 -2.89
C ARG A 273 -24.11 1.71 -2.42
N LEU A 274 -23.10 1.33 -3.20
CA LEU A 274 -22.10 0.37 -2.77
C LEU A 274 -21.03 1.11 -1.98
N LEU A 275 -20.78 0.67 -0.75
CA LEU A 275 -19.75 1.21 0.13
C LEU A 275 -18.75 0.11 0.46
N MET A 276 -17.48 0.37 0.18
CA MET A 276 -16.38 -0.53 0.47
C MET A 276 -15.50 0.07 1.57
N THR A 277 -15.20 -0.70 2.61
CA THR A 277 -14.05 -0.42 3.47
C THR A 277 -12.80 -1.00 2.83
N SER A 278 -11.71 -0.24 2.87
CA SER A 278 -10.42 -0.69 2.35
C SER A 278 -9.25 -0.27 3.22
N GLY A 279 -8.17 -1.03 3.15
CA GLY A 279 -6.84 -0.63 3.54
C GLY A 279 -6.14 -0.10 2.31
N ALA A 280 -5.75 1.17 2.34
CA ALA A 280 -4.96 1.76 1.28
C ALA A 280 -3.52 1.98 1.79
N GLY A 281 -2.57 1.91 0.87
CA GLY A 281 -1.17 2.15 1.16
C GLY A 281 -0.41 2.53 -0.09
N THR A 282 0.70 3.23 0.10
CA THR A 282 1.63 3.53 -0.99
C THR A 282 2.56 2.34 -1.25
N THR A 283 3.32 2.42 -2.35
CA THR A 283 4.44 1.53 -2.68
C THR A 283 5.24 1.08 -1.44
N GLY A 284 5.45 -0.23 -1.31
CA GLY A 284 6.14 -0.91 -0.21
C GLY A 284 5.30 -1.23 1.03
N CYS A 285 3.99 -0.95 1.01
CA CYS A 285 3.05 -1.54 1.95
C CYS A 285 2.80 -3.00 1.55
N THR A 286 3.49 -3.93 2.21
CA THR A 286 3.33 -5.37 1.97
C THR A 286 2.46 -6.04 3.05
N THR A 287 2.40 -5.45 4.23
CA THR A 287 1.53 -5.84 5.35
C THR A 287 1.06 -4.58 6.11
N PRO A 288 0.03 -4.69 6.96
CA PRO A 288 -0.40 -3.59 7.83
C PRO A 288 0.69 -3.11 8.80
N LEU A 289 1.64 -3.97 9.13
CA LEU A 289 2.80 -3.64 9.96
C LEU A 289 4.03 -3.24 9.13
N SER A 290 3.88 -3.05 7.82
CA SER A 290 4.94 -2.49 7.00
C SER A 290 5.32 -1.12 7.55
N PRO A 291 6.61 -0.82 7.74
CA PRO A 291 7.10 0.43 8.32
C PRO A 291 7.08 1.60 7.33
N MET A 292 6.08 1.64 6.46
CA MET A 292 5.79 2.81 5.64
C MET A 292 4.68 3.60 6.32
N PHE A 293 4.81 4.91 6.29
CA PHE A 293 3.77 5.78 6.80
C PHE A 293 2.46 5.56 6.02
N GLY A 294 1.34 5.43 6.74
CA GLY A 294 0.02 5.29 6.13
C GLY A 294 -0.24 3.95 5.44
N CYS A 295 0.53 2.90 5.73
CA CYS A 295 0.15 1.55 5.27
C CYS A 295 -1.18 1.11 5.84
N TYR A 296 -2.01 0.50 4.99
CA TYR A 296 -3.31 -0.03 5.36
C TYR A 296 -4.15 0.98 6.15
N HIS A 297 -4.11 2.26 5.81
CA HIS A 297 -4.98 3.24 6.46
C HIS A 297 -6.42 3.02 6.00
N LEU A 298 -7.37 3.23 6.91
CA LEU A 298 -8.77 2.97 6.61
C LEU A 298 -9.31 4.02 5.65
N GLN A 299 -9.86 3.53 4.54
CA GLN A 299 -10.67 4.30 3.63
C GLN A 299 -12.05 3.69 3.51
N ILE A 300 -13.01 4.55 3.17
CA ILE A 300 -14.33 4.14 2.74
C ILE A 300 -14.53 4.70 1.35
N ARG A 301 -14.82 3.82 0.39
CA ARG A 301 -14.97 4.14 -1.02
C ARG A 301 -16.38 3.83 -1.49
N THR A 302 -16.84 4.49 -2.55
CA THR A 302 -18.16 4.22 -3.12
C THR A 302 -18.11 3.94 -4.61
N SER A 303 -19.07 3.14 -5.07
CA SER A 303 -19.35 2.91 -6.48
C SER A 303 -20.86 2.90 -6.74
N ALA A 304 -21.24 3.29 -7.96
CA ALA A 304 -22.61 3.13 -8.47
C ALA A 304 -22.83 1.79 -9.19
N THR A 305 -21.75 1.10 -9.57
CA THR A 305 -21.79 -0.19 -10.27
C THR A 305 -20.99 -1.24 -9.51
N PRO A 306 -21.48 -2.50 -9.44
CA PRO A 306 -20.81 -3.56 -8.70
C PRO A 306 -19.59 -4.12 -9.45
N LEU A 307 -19.43 -3.84 -10.74
CA LEU A 307 -18.36 -4.38 -11.55
C LEU A 307 -17.85 -3.32 -12.53
N GLY A 308 -16.65 -3.53 -13.04
CA GLY A 308 -15.90 -2.61 -13.88
C GLY A 308 -14.51 -2.32 -13.32
N ASN A 309 -13.62 -1.89 -14.21
CA ASN A 309 -12.24 -1.55 -13.84
C ASN A 309 -12.21 -0.27 -12.99
N HIS A 310 -11.63 -0.37 -11.80
CA HIS A 310 -11.35 0.73 -10.87
C HIS A 310 -12.58 1.53 -10.45
N VAL A 311 -13.75 0.88 -10.38
CA VAL A 311 -15.01 1.55 -10.04
C VAL A 311 -15.03 2.16 -8.63
N TYR A 312 -14.17 1.70 -7.71
CA TYR A 312 -13.98 2.31 -6.38
C TYR A 312 -12.79 3.29 -6.30
N ASN A 313 -12.04 3.52 -7.38
CA ASN A 313 -10.89 4.44 -7.33
C ASN A 313 -11.30 5.91 -7.33
N ALA A 314 -12.50 6.22 -7.84
CA ALA A 314 -12.89 7.59 -8.11
C ALA A 314 -13.36 8.37 -6.89
N TRP A 315 -13.91 7.70 -5.87
CA TRP A 315 -14.68 8.35 -4.81
C TRP A 315 -14.38 7.77 -3.44
N VAL A 316 -13.72 8.56 -2.59
CA VAL A 316 -13.36 8.23 -1.21
C VAL A 316 -14.03 9.21 -0.24
N VAL A 317 -14.42 8.73 0.94
CA VAL A 317 -14.95 9.56 2.02
C VAL A 317 -13.90 10.59 2.43
N ASN A 318 -14.26 11.88 2.40
CA ASN A 318 -13.30 12.97 2.65
C ASN A 318 -13.74 13.95 3.75
N ASN A 319 -14.90 13.74 4.36
CA ASN A 319 -15.47 14.62 5.39
C ASN A 319 -15.48 14.01 6.80
N VAL A 320 -15.00 12.78 6.96
CA VAL A 320 -14.93 12.08 8.24
C VAL A 320 -13.47 11.79 8.55
N ALA A 321 -13.04 12.14 9.76
CA ALA A 321 -11.77 11.64 10.28
C ALA A 321 -11.97 10.15 10.61
N LEU A 322 -11.44 9.26 9.77
CA LEU A 322 -11.31 7.83 10.07
C LEU A 322 -10.05 7.61 10.91
N PRO A 323 -9.95 6.52 11.70
CA PRO A 323 -8.70 6.20 12.39
C PRO A 323 -7.53 6.12 11.42
N PHE A 324 -6.44 6.83 11.73
CA PHE A 324 -5.24 6.82 10.87
C PHE A 324 -4.43 5.53 10.96
N ASN A 325 -4.59 4.76 12.04
CA ASN A 325 -3.86 3.52 12.27
C ASN A 325 -3.91 2.61 11.04
N PRO A 326 -2.81 1.89 10.74
CA PRO A 326 -2.91 0.70 9.93
C PRO A 326 -3.98 -0.20 10.51
N HIS A 327 -4.85 -0.74 9.67
CA HIS A 327 -5.92 -1.62 10.11
C HIS A 327 -5.99 -2.90 9.30
N GLU A 328 -6.54 -3.92 9.95
CA GLU A 328 -6.94 -5.16 9.32
C GLU A 328 -8.45 -5.34 9.49
N TYR A 329 -9.10 -5.77 8.42
CA TYR A 329 -10.49 -6.22 8.44
C TYR A 329 -11.47 -5.17 8.99
N GLY A 330 -11.30 -3.89 8.61
CA GLY A 330 -12.33 -2.88 8.83
C GLY A 330 -13.64 -3.31 8.16
N ARG A 331 -14.68 -3.70 8.90
CA ARG A 331 -15.98 -4.17 8.38
C ARG A 331 -17.16 -3.47 9.03
N PHE A 332 -18.22 -3.26 8.27
CA PHE A 332 -19.43 -2.62 8.80
C PHE A 332 -20.22 -3.59 9.67
N ALA A 333 -20.86 -3.04 10.71
CA ALA A 333 -21.84 -3.75 11.53
C ALA A 333 -22.91 -2.78 12.03
N ARG A 334 -24.07 -3.32 12.43
CA ARG A 334 -25.14 -2.56 13.08
C ARG A 334 -25.30 -2.98 14.53
N ASP A 335 -25.47 -2.00 15.40
CA ASP A 335 -25.86 -2.24 16.80
C ASP A 335 -27.37 -2.55 16.93
N PRO A 336 -27.87 -2.92 18.13
CA PRO A 336 -29.29 -3.22 18.34
C PRO A 336 -30.21 -2.02 18.12
N SER A 337 -29.68 -0.79 18.12
CA SER A 337 -30.42 0.43 17.81
C SER A 337 -30.40 0.75 16.30
N GLY A 338 -29.69 -0.04 15.50
CA GLY A 338 -29.53 0.14 14.07
C GLY A 338 -28.44 1.14 13.66
N ASN A 339 -27.64 1.67 14.60
CA ASN A 339 -26.52 2.54 14.25
C ASN A 339 -25.38 1.73 13.64
N TRP A 340 -24.68 2.35 12.70
CA TRP A 340 -23.55 1.73 12.04
C TRP A 340 -22.26 1.90 12.83
N HIS A 341 -21.45 0.85 12.81
CA HIS A 341 -20.11 0.80 13.38
C HIS A 341 -19.16 0.18 12.35
N ILE A 342 -17.87 0.48 12.47
CA ILE A 342 -16.81 -0.26 11.78
C ILE A 342 -16.01 -1.02 12.84
N PHE A 343 -15.96 -2.34 12.73
CA PHE A 343 -15.10 -3.21 13.53
C PHE A 343 -13.80 -3.46 12.78
N GLY A 344 -12.69 -3.57 13.49
CA GLY A 344 -11.41 -3.91 12.89
C GLY A 344 -10.32 -4.09 13.94
N GLN A 345 -9.16 -4.57 13.49
CA GLN A 345 -7.93 -4.55 14.28
C GLN A 345 -7.14 -3.30 13.89
N PHE A 346 -6.89 -2.41 14.85
CA PHE A 346 -6.10 -1.20 14.63
C PHE A 346 -4.72 -1.39 15.24
N LEU A 347 -3.69 -1.13 14.47
CA LEU A 347 -2.30 -1.42 14.81
C LEU A 347 -1.56 -0.13 15.16
N PRO A 348 -0.42 -0.20 15.87
CA PRO A 348 0.40 0.98 16.11
C PRO A 348 0.88 1.57 14.77
N PRO A 349 0.66 2.87 14.49
CA PRO A 349 1.21 3.47 13.28
C PRO A 349 2.73 3.51 13.37
N ILE A 350 3.39 3.26 12.24
CA ILE A 350 4.84 3.36 12.14
C ILE A 350 5.20 4.77 11.68
N ASN A 351 5.72 5.54 12.64
CA ASN A 351 5.96 6.97 12.53
C ASN A 351 7.47 7.23 12.42
N THR A 352 8.04 7.04 11.24
CA THR A 352 9.47 7.20 10.88
C THR A 352 9.91 8.68 10.83
N GLY A 353 9.66 9.43 11.90
CA GLY A 353 10.03 10.85 12.01
C GLY A 353 8.91 11.85 11.72
N SER A 354 7.70 11.37 11.41
CA SER A 354 6.47 12.17 11.43
C SER A 354 5.72 11.96 12.73
N ALA A 355 4.99 12.96 13.24
CA ALA A 355 4.09 12.74 14.36
C ALA A 355 2.89 11.89 13.92
N ALA A 356 2.36 11.07 14.82
CA ALA A 356 1.09 10.38 14.58
C ALA A 356 0.00 11.44 14.34
N PRO A 357 -0.81 11.31 13.27
CA PRO A 357 -1.98 12.14 13.08
C PRO A 357 -2.92 12.11 14.29
N GLY A 358 -3.57 13.24 14.59
CA GLY A 358 -4.42 13.40 15.79
C GLY A 358 -5.65 12.48 15.84
N ASN A 359 -5.99 11.85 14.72
CA ASN A 359 -7.02 10.82 14.57
C ASN A 359 -6.47 9.39 14.70
N THR A 360 -5.29 9.20 15.32
CA THR A 360 -4.78 7.88 15.70
C THR A 360 -5.48 7.37 16.96
N VAL A 361 -5.91 6.11 16.98
CA VAL A 361 -6.51 5.43 18.14
C VAL A 361 -5.51 4.50 18.83
N SER A 362 -5.83 4.09 20.06
CA SER A 362 -5.07 3.07 20.79
C SER A 362 -5.07 1.74 20.00
N PRO A 363 -3.91 1.09 19.82
CA PRO A 363 -3.84 -0.18 19.10
C PRO A 363 -4.61 -1.30 19.84
N SER A 364 -5.68 -1.80 19.23
CA SER A 364 -6.44 -2.96 19.69
C SER A 364 -7.41 -3.41 18.61
N GLN A 365 -8.03 -4.59 18.79
CA GLN A 365 -9.32 -4.84 18.17
C GLN A 365 -10.33 -3.87 18.80
N GLY A 366 -11.19 -3.28 17.99
CA GLY A 366 -12.24 -2.41 18.47
C GLY A 366 -13.25 -2.06 17.40
N HIS A 367 -14.14 -1.15 17.74
CA HIS A 367 -15.04 -0.53 16.79
C HIS A 367 -15.20 0.96 17.05
N PHE A 368 -15.71 1.68 16.06
CA PHE A 368 -16.12 3.07 16.21
C PHE A 368 -17.40 3.33 15.41
N PRO A 369 -18.28 4.23 15.89
CA PRO A 369 -19.53 4.54 15.21
C PRO A 369 -19.26 5.30 13.91
N VAL A 370 -20.09 5.04 12.90
CA VAL A 370 -20.11 5.79 11.63
C VAL A 370 -21.53 6.13 11.24
N THR A 371 -21.70 7.12 10.37
CA THR A 371 -23.01 7.48 9.81
C THR A 371 -22.91 7.51 8.28
N PRO A 372 -23.12 6.37 7.60
CA PRO A 372 -22.93 6.26 6.16
C PRO A 372 -23.75 7.25 5.33
N SER A 373 -24.94 7.62 5.81
CA SER A 373 -25.79 8.63 5.17
C SER A 373 -25.19 10.04 5.21
N ALA A 374 -24.24 10.31 6.12
CA ALA A 374 -23.54 11.59 6.26
C ALA A 374 -22.20 11.63 5.52
N PHE A 375 -21.76 10.53 4.89
CA PHE A 375 -20.54 10.51 4.11
C PHE A 375 -20.63 11.40 2.88
N GLN A 376 -19.62 12.24 2.71
CA GLN A 376 -19.35 12.99 1.48
C GLN A 376 -18.16 12.34 0.80
N PHE A 377 -18.21 12.27 -0.53
CA PHE A 377 -17.21 11.60 -1.34
C PHE A 377 -16.52 12.61 -2.25
N GLY A 378 -15.20 12.50 -2.36
CA GLY A 378 -14.38 13.27 -3.28
C GLY A 378 -13.34 12.40 -3.98
N SER A 379 -12.65 12.99 -4.95
CA SER A 379 -11.59 12.32 -5.72
C SER A 379 -10.22 12.40 -5.05
N VAL A 380 -10.13 13.04 -3.88
CA VAL A 380 -8.89 13.22 -3.13
C VAL A 380 -9.11 12.61 -1.77
N ASP A 381 -8.20 11.71 -1.40
CA ASP A 381 -8.14 11.21 -0.03
C ASP A 381 -7.70 12.34 0.90
N ALA A 382 -8.54 12.65 1.88
CA ALA A 382 -8.27 13.66 2.89
C ALA A 382 -7.35 13.14 4.01
N SER A 383 -6.86 11.90 3.91
CA SER A 383 -5.90 11.35 4.85
C SER A 383 -4.68 12.26 4.98
N ALA A 384 -4.22 12.41 6.22
CA ALA A 384 -3.05 13.21 6.51
C ALA A 384 -1.85 12.59 5.80
N GLN A 385 -1.26 13.33 4.86
CA GLN A 385 0.03 12.96 4.28
C GLN A 385 1.11 13.03 5.36
N PRO A 386 2.14 12.17 5.28
CA PRO A 386 3.27 12.29 6.19
C PRO A 386 3.89 13.67 6.03
N ASP A 387 4.11 14.31 7.16
CA ASP A 387 4.64 15.65 7.25
C ASP A 387 5.82 15.65 8.23
N PRO A 388 7.02 15.25 7.75
CA PRO A 388 8.18 15.12 8.62
C PRO A 388 8.47 16.47 9.27
N THR A 389 8.72 16.48 10.59
CA THR A 389 8.89 17.72 11.35
C THR A 389 10.26 18.36 11.17
N SER A 390 11.23 17.60 10.66
CA SER A 390 12.59 18.05 10.35
C SER A 390 13.15 17.31 9.14
N GLY A 391 14.00 17.97 8.37
CA GLY A 391 14.91 17.32 7.44
C GLY A 391 16.20 18.13 7.35
N PRO A 392 17.24 17.64 6.68
CA PRO A 392 17.49 16.25 6.32
C PRO A 392 17.53 15.34 7.56
N ASN A 393 16.98 14.12 7.44
CA ASN A 393 16.86 13.15 8.53
C ASN A 393 17.55 11.84 8.16
N TYR A 394 18.43 11.35 9.04
CA TYR A 394 19.16 10.10 8.87
C TYR A 394 18.34 8.95 9.46
N LEU A 395 18.02 7.95 8.64
CA LEU A 395 17.18 6.82 8.98
C LEU A 395 17.97 5.52 8.74
N ASP A 396 18.01 4.63 9.74
CA ASP A 396 18.47 3.26 9.52
C ASP A 396 17.33 2.42 8.95
N VAL A 397 17.46 2.01 7.68
CA VAL A 397 16.40 1.36 6.91
C VAL A 397 16.81 -0.08 6.56
N PRO A 398 16.13 -1.11 7.09
CA PRO A 398 16.38 -2.50 6.69
C PRO A 398 16.22 -2.72 5.18
N PHE A 399 17.10 -3.55 4.60
CA PHE A 399 17.01 -3.89 3.17
C PHE A 399 15.71 -4.57 2.78
N THR A 400 15.03 -5.24 3.73
CA THR A 400 13.67 -5.79 3.48
C THR A 400 12.67 -4.70 3.08
N LEU A 401 12.83 -3.47 3.60
CA LEU A 401 11.98 -2.33 3.26
C LEU A 401 12.37 -1.70 1.94
N LEU A 402 13.67 -1.55 1.70
CA LEU A 402 14.16 -1.07 0.41
C LEU A 402 13.78 -2.03 -0.73
N ARG A 403 13.79 -3.34 -0.48
CA ARG A 403 13.31 -4.36 -1.43
C ARG A 403 11.81 -4.24 -1.74
N ALA A 404 11.02 -3.82 -0.77
CA ALA A 404 9.60 -3.57 -0.99
C ALA A 404 9.36 -2.40 -1.97
N GLN A 405 10.33 -1.49 -2.13
CA GLN A 405 10.28 -0.37 -3.08
C GLN A 405 10.85 -0.72 -4.46
N ASN A 406 11.87 -1.58 -4.50
CA ASN A 406 12.45 -2.17 -5.70
C ASN A 406 13.10 -3.53 -5.34
N LEU A 407 12.56 -4.62 -5.88
CA LEU A 407 12.93 -5.99 -5.51
C LEU A 407 14.40 -6.34 -5.72
N ASP A 408 15.06 -5.61 -6.63
CA ASP A 408 16.46 -5.82 -7.00
C ASP A 408 17.45 -5.10 -6.06
N CYS A 409 16.96 -4.30 -5.10
CA CYS A 409 17.83 -3.67 -4.10
C CYS A 409 18.18 -4.65 -2.97
N GLN A 410 19.30 -5.37 -3.06
CA GLN A 410 19.72 -6.32 -2.03
C GLN A 410 20.98 -5.83 -1.33
N ALA A 411 21.23 -6.24 -0.08
CA ALA A 411 22.45 -5.86 0.64
C ALA A 411 23.73 -6.25 -0.11
N ALA A 412 23.72 -7.44 -0.74
CA ALA A 412 24.85 -7.94 -1.54
C ALA A 412 25.04 -7.17 -2.87
N SER A 413 23.96 -6.61 -3.42
CA SER A 413 23.94 -5.77 -4.62
C SER A 413 23.78 -4.28 -4.29
N ALA A 414 23.98 -3.87 -3.04
CA ALA A 414 23.81 -2.47 -2.61
C ALA A 414 24.89 -1.55 -3.19
N ARG A 415 25.85 -2.14 -3.91
CA ARG A 415 26.66 -1.38 -4.86
C ARG A 415 25.71 -0.68 -5.81
N LEU A 416 25.78 0.64 -5.83
CA LEU A 416 25.36 1.46 -6.95
C LEU A 416 26.21 1.11 -8.18
N ASP A 417 26.31 -0.15 -8.61
CA ASP A 417 27.08 -0.49 -9.82
C ASP A 417 26.66 0.46 -10.95
N PRO A 418 27.55 0.95 -11.83
CA PRO A 418 27.18 1.75 -13.00
C PRO A 418 25.97 1.20 -13.79
N VAL A 419 25.62 -0.08 -13.63
CA VAL A 419 24.46 -0.73 -14.25
C VAL A 419 23.23 -0.88 -13.33
N GLY A 420 23.34 -0.74 -12.00
CA GLY A 420 22.26 -1.03 -11.04
C GLY A 420 21.74 0.19 -10.26
N ASN A 421 20.57 0.73 -10.64
CA ASN A 421 19.87 1.80 -9.90
C ASN A 421 18.89 1.32 -8.83
N SER A 422 18.77 0.00 -8.62
CA SER A 422 17.68 -0.56 -7.83
C SER A 422 17.65 0.04 -6.43
N CYS A 423 18.79 0.14 -5.74
CA CYS A 423 18.85 0.74 -4.41
C CYS A 423 18.69 2.27 -4.37
N ALA A 424 19.17 3.01 -5.38
CA ALA A 424 18.90 4.45 -5.46
C ALA A 424 17.40 4.73 -5.60
N SER A 425 16.72 3.99 -6.50
CA SER A 425 15.27 4.09 -6.67
C SER A 425 14.51 3.64 -5.42
N SER A 426 14.93 2.55 -4.76
CA SER A 426 14.35 2.11 -3.50
C SER A 426 14.40 3.19 -2.43
N VAL A 427 15.55 3.83 -2.26
CA VAL A 427 15.73 4.89 -1.26
C VAL A 427 14.89 6.11 -1.59
N ALA A 428 14.88 6.54 -2.85
CA ALA A 428 14.07 7.68 -3.29
C ALA A 428 12.57 7.42 -3.06
N ARG A 429 12.08 6.22 -3.43
CA ARG A 429 10.69 5.80 -3.18
C ARG A 429 10.38 5.71 -1.70
N TYR A 430 11.26 5.09 -0.91
CA TYR A 430 11.13 5.02 0.55
C TYR A 430 11.00 6.41 1.16
N CYS A 431 11.89 7.35 0.85
CA CYS A 431 11.80 8.70 1.39
C CYS A 431 10.49 9.41 0.98
N ARG A 432 10.05 9.28 -0.28
CA ARG A 432 8.77 9.84 -0.73
C ARG A 432 7.59 9.32 0.07
N SER A 433 7.54 8.01 0.34
CA SER A 433 6.49 7.41 1.17
C SER A 433 6.54 7.83 2.64
N GLN A 434 7.64 8.40 3.12
CA GLN A 434 7.70 9.04 4.46
C GLN A 434 7.45 10.56 4.40
N GLY A 435 6.96 11.10 3.27
CA GLY A 435 6.62 12.52 3.09
C GLY A 435 7.76 13.40 2.58
N TYR A 436 8.95 12.84 2.35
CA TYR A 436 10.09 13.54 1.79
C TYR A 436 10.00 13.55 0.26
N ALA A 437 9.20 14.47 -0.30
CA ALA A 437 8.77 14.43 -1.71
C ALA A 437 9.92 14.39 -2.74
N SER A 438 11.11 14.85 -2.34
CA SER A 438 12.27 14.95 -3.24
C SER A 438 13.21 13.74 -3.18
N GLY A 439 12.87 12.72 -2.40
CA GLY A 439 13.62 11.47 -2.29
C GLY A 439 14.69 11.49 -1.20
N GLY A 440 15.74 10.68 -1.39
CA GLY A 440 16.87 10.56 -0.47
C GLY A 440 18.06 9.84 -1.08
N ILE A 441 19.10 9.69 -0.26
CA ILE A 441 20.35 9.03 -0.67
C ILE A 441 20.78 7.98 0.36
N MET A 442 21.43 6.92 -0.13
CA MET A 442 22.06 5.90 0.69
C MET A 442 23.47 6.34 1.10
N GLU A 443 23.77 6.34 2.39
CA GLU A 443 25.03 6.88 2.93
C GLU A 443 25.92 5.79 3.55
N GLU A 444 25.33 4.90 4.35
CA GLU A 444 26.01 3.79 5.00
C GLU A 444 25.27 2.50 4.71
N LEU A 445 25.95 1.36 4.76
CA LEU A 445 25.27 0.08 4.70
C LEU A 445 26.04 -1.01 5.44
N ASN A 446 25.29 -1.96 5.95
CA ASN A 446 25.79 -3.25 6.40
C ASN A 446 25.00 -4.37 5.70
N THR A 447 25.11 -5.60 6.17
CA THR A 447 24.44 -6.75 5.55
C THR A 447 22.92 -6.78 5.77
N VAL A 448 22.38 -5.94 6.67
CA VAL A 448 20.98 -5.98 7.11
C VAL A 448 20.23 -4.67 6.82
N GLN A 449 20.89 -3.52 6.92
CA GLN A 449 20.29 -2.21 6.76
C GLN A 449 21.19 -1.21 6.03
N ALA A 450 20.57 -0.13 5.55
CA ALA A 450 21.23 1.02 4.97
C ALA A 450 20.89 2.30 5.76
N GLY A 451 21.87 3.16 5.95
CA GLY A 451 21.68 4.54 6.36
C GLY A 451 21.13 5.35 5.20
N VAL A 452 19.97 5.96 5.39
CA VAL A 452 19.24 6.72 4.38
C VAL A 452 19.02 8.15 4.85
N LEU A 453 19.44 9.11 4.04
CA LEU A 453 19.20 10.51 4.28
C LEU A 453 18.03 11.00 3.40
N CYS A 454 16.92 11.38 4.02
CA CYS A 454 15.74 11.89 3.32
C CYS A 454 15.63 13.42 3.42
N PHE A 455 15.15 14.08 2.36
CA PHE A 455 15.10 15.54 2.26
C PHE A 455 13.70 16.10 2.05
N ARG A 456 13.39 17.21 2.73
CA ARG A 456 12.11 17.90 2.60
C ARG A 456 11.95 18.58 1.24
N SER A 457 10.72 18.61 0.76
CA SER A 457 10.35 19.20 -0.54
C SER A 457 10.58 20.71 -0.62
N GLU A 458 10.51 21.41 0.51
CA GLU A 458 10.71 22.87 0.55
C GLU A 458 12.15 23.31 0.29
N HIS A 459 13.12 22.41 0.49
CA HIS A 459 14.56 22.70 0.32
C HIS A 459 15.22 21.91 -0.82
N VAL A 460 14.46 21.03 -1.48
CA VAL A 460 14.97 20.18 -2.55
C VAL A 460 13.98 20.13 -3.69
N ALA A 461 14.43 20.45 -4.91
CA ALA A 461 13.67 20.17 -6.11
C ALA A 461 14.03 18.79 -6.69
N SER A 462 13.04 18.10 -7.27
CA SER A 462 13.23 16.78 -7.89
C SER A 462 12.93 16.80 -9.39
N PRO A 463 13.67 17.57 -10.22
CA PRO A 463 13.37 17.67 -11.64
C PRO A 463 13.70 16.37 -12.39
N ILE A 464 12.89 16.09 -13.41
CA ILE A 464 13.23 15.14 -14.47
C ILE A 464 14.07 15.90 -15.50
N VAL A 465 15.30 15.46 -15.71
CA VAL A 465 16.28 16.06 -16.64
C VAL A 465 16.57 15.09 -17.76
N SER A 466 16.67 15.58 -18.99
CA SER A 466 17.09 14.73 -20.11
C SER A 466 18.57 14.39 -19.99
N ILE A 467 18.95 13.20 -20.42
CA ILE A 467 20.35 12.76 -20.40
C ILE A 467 21.19 13.69 -21.29
N SER A 468 20.65 14.19 -22.40
CA SER A 468 21.34 15.16 -23.26
C SER A 468 21.64 16.49 -22.56
N GLN A 469 20.79 16.96 -21.64
CA GLN A 469 21.08 18.13 -20.81
C GLN A 469 22.24 17.88 -19.84
N LEU A 470 22.40 16.65 -19.35
CA LEU A 470 23.55 16.25 -18.55
C LEU A 470 24.81 16.10 -19.41
N THR A 471 24.70 15.47 -20.58
CA THR A 471 25.79 15.34 -21.57
C THR A 471 26.33 16.71 -22.02
N ALA A 472 25.46 17.71 -22.13
CA ALA A 472 25.87 19.09 -22.48
C ALA A 472 26.71 19.75 -21.38
N ARG A 473 26.70 19.23 -20.16
CA ARG A 473 27.52 19.71 -19.03
C ARG A 473 28.80 18.91 -18.87
N ASP A 474 28.72 17.61 -19.08
CA ASP A 474 29.88 16.72 -19.19
C ASP A 474 29.64 15.72 -20.32
N ALA A 475 30.47 15.79 -21.37
CA ALA A 475 30.33 14.95 -22.55
C ALA A 475 30.46 13.44 -22.26
N HIS A 476 31.05 13.07 -21.12
CA HIS A 476 31.15 11.68 -20.68
C HIS A 476 29.93 11.23 -19.87
N CYS A 477 29.02 12.12 -19.47
CA CYS A 477 27.76 11.71 -18.86
C CYS A 477 26.75 11.28 -19.93
N VAL A 478 26.56 9.97 -20.08
CA VAL A 478 25.69 9.34 -21.08
C VAL A 478 24.79 8.29 -20.45
N ALA A 479 23.80 7.80 -21.19
CA ALA A 479 22.82 6.84 -20.67
C ALA A 479 23.45 5.53 -20.14
N GLY A 480 24.58 5.11 -20.70
CA GLY A 480 25.29 3.91 -20.28
C GLY A 480 26.12 4.04 -19.00
N ASN A 481 26.23 5.23 -18.41
CA ASN A 481 27.08 5.47 -17.23
C ASN A 481 26.51 6.54 -16.29
N LEU A 482 25.20 6.56 -16.07
CA LEU A 482 24.52 7.59 -15.28
C LEU A 482 25.00 7.71 -13.82
N PHE A 483 25.64 6.69 -13.27
CA PHE A 483 26.24 6.73 -11.94
C PHE A 483 27.74 7.06 -11.94
N SER A 484 28.32 7.45 -13.08
CA SER A 484 29.72 7.88 -13.17
C SER A 484 30.00 9.17 -12.41
N ASP A 485 31.26 9.41 -12.14
CA ASP A 485 31.80 10.69 -11.67
C ASP A 485 31.44 11.86 -12.58
N SER A 486 31.51 11.65 -13.90
CA SER A 486 31.15 12.62 -14.92
C SER A 486 29.67 12.99 -14.82
N CYS A 487 28.79 12.02 -14.57
CA CYS A 487 27.38 12.30 -14.32
C CYS A 487 27.11 12.96 -12.97
N ALA A 488 27.81 12.58 -11.90
CA ALA A 488 27.71 13.27 -10.61
C ALA A 488 28.07 14.76 -10.75
N SER A 489 29.16 15.08 -11.46
CA SER A 489 29.58 16.45 -11.76
C SER A 489 28.59 17.18 -12.67
N ALA A 490 28.08 16.53 -13.71
CA ALA A 490 27.04 17.09 -14.57
C ALA A 490 25.75 17.43 -13.80
N ILE A 491 25.31 16.56 -12.89
CA ILE A 491 24.12 16.75 -12.05
C ILE A 491 24.35 17.90 -11.06
N ALA A 492 25.48 17.92 -10.35
CA ALA A 492 25.82 19.01 -9.44
C ALA A 492 25.92 20.36 -10.18
N GLY A 493 26.52 20.36 -11.39
CA GLY A 493 26.59 21.52 -12.28
C GLY A 493 25.21 21.98 -12.77
N TYR A 494 24.32 21.04 -13.09
CA TYR A 494 22.92 21.32 -13.45
C TYR A 494 22.16 21.99 -12.31
N CYS A 495 22.22 21.43 -11.10
CA CYS A 495 21.52 21.99 -9.95
C CYS A 495 22.06 23.38 -9.58
N LYS A 496 23.39 23.57 -9.56
CA LYS A 496 23.98 24.91 -9.33
C LYS A 496 23.51 25.94 -10.35
N ALA A 497 23.51 25.58 -11.63
CA ALA A 497 23.08 26.48 -12.70
C ALA A 497 21.57 26.78 -12.69
N THR A 498 20.77 25.97 -12.00
CA THR A 498 19.33 26.19 -11.80
C THR A 498 19.01 26.87 -10.47
N GLY A 499 20.03 27.37 -9.74
CA GLY A 499 19.87 28.18 -8.53
C GLY A 499 20.01 27.41 -7.21
N PHE A 500 20.30 26.11 -7.26
CA PHE A 500 20.43 25.26 -6.07
C PHE A 500 21.87 25.25 -5.56
N ALA A 501 22.16 26.14 -4.61
CA ALA A 501 23.51 26.37 -4.10
C ALA A 501 24.13 25.16 -3.36
N GLY A 502 23.30 24.24 -2.87
CA GLY A 502 23.75 22.95 -2.32
C GLY A 502 24.19 21.95 -3.39
N GLY A 503 24.02 22.26 -4.68
CA GLY A 503 24.27 21.30 -5.76
C GLY A 503 23.17 20.25 -5.85
N GLY A 504 23.52 19.02 -6.19
CA GLY A 504 22.55 17.94 -6.29
C GLY A 504 23.16 16.56 -6.46
N PHE A 505 22.30 15.53 -6.36
CA PHE A 505 22.67 14.13 -6.50
C PHE A 505 21.66 13.37 -7.37
N GLY A 506 22.05 12.19 -7.85
CA GLY A 506 21.21 11.33 -8.69
C GLY A 506 22.04 10.41 -9.60
N PRO A 507 21.39 9.68 -10.53
CA PRO A 507 19.93 9.63 -10.72
C PRO A 507 19.22 8.88 -9.57
N MET A 508 18.06 9.36 -9.16
CA MET A 508 17.16 8.66 -8.22
C MET A 508 16.26 7.65 -8.95
N GLU A 509 15.83 8.00 -10.15
CA GLU A 509 15.10 7.16 -11.09
C GLU A 509 15.65 7.51 -12.49
N TYR A 510 15.59 6.59 -13.45
CA TYR A 510 15.89 6.95 -14.85
C TYR A 510 15.11 6.07 -15.84
N SER A 511 15.08 6.57 -17.07
CA SER A 511 14.58 5.90 -18.27
C SER A 511 15.66 6.02 -19.37
N ASN A 512 15.34 5.61 -20.59
CA ASN A 512 16.33 5.61 -21.69
C ASN A 512 16.85 7.00 -22.05
N ASP A 513 16.10 8.08 -21.79
CA ASP A 513 16.42 9.44 -22.22
C ASP A 513 16.34 10.49 -21.10
N ALA A 514 15.87 10.12 -19.90
CA ALA A 514 15.71 11.04 -18.77
C ALA A 514 16.10 10.42 -17.43
N ALA A 515 16.56 11.27 -16.52
CA ALA A 515 16.92 10.96 -15.14
C ALA A 515 16.17 11.89 -14.17
N GLN A 516 15.69 11.36 -13.05
CA GLN A 516 15.25 12.17 -11.92
C GLN A 516 16.44 12.49 -11.04
N VAL A 517 16.66 13.77 -10.73
CA VAL A 517 17.76 14.23 -9.86
C VAL A 517 17.23 15.03 -8.68
N ALA A 518 17.99 15.13 -7.60
CA ALA A 518 17.66 15.97 -6.44
C ALA A 518 18.58 17.20 -6.42
N CYS A 519 18.01 18.41 -6.47
CA CYS A 519 18.74 19.67 -6.39
C CYS A 519 18.45 20.36 -5.05
N LEU A 520 19.48 20.59 -4.22
CA LEU A 520 19.36 21.09 -2.86
C LEU A 520 19.67 22.59 -2.80
N ASP A 521 18.83 23.35 -2.12
CA ASP A 521 19.14 24.75 -1.83
C ASP A 521 20.31 24.87 -0.82
N GLY A 522 20.75 26.10 -0.56
CA GLY A 522 21.83 26.36 0.41
C GLY A 522 21.41 26.20 1.88
N VAL A 523 20.12 25.96 2.15
CA VAL A 523 19.57 25.75 3.50
C VAL A 523 19.63 24.26 3.87
N ALA A 524 19.36 23.35 2.93
CA ALA A 524 19.49 21.91 3.15
C ALA A 524 20.88 21.36 2.80
N GLY A 525 21.53 21.88 1.76
CA GLY A 525 22.82 21.39 1.27
C GLY A 525 23.97 22.36 1.51
N ASN A 526 25.18 21.82 1.62
CA ASN A 526 26.41 22.60 1.53
C ASN A 526 27.46 21.86 0.71
N ILE A 527 28.17 22.61 -0.11
CA ILE A 527 29.27 22.10 -0.93
C ILE A 527 30.56 22.32 -0.16
N VAL A 528 31.26 21.24 0.18
CA VAL A 528 32.46 21.27 1.03
C VAL A 528 33.68 20.82 0.21
N PRO A 529 34.65 21.71 -0.04
CA PRO A 529 35.95 21.33 -0.60
C PRO A 529 36.70 20.42 0.39
N THR A 530 37.33 19.37 -0.13
CA THR A 530 38.11 18.38 0.63
C THR A 530 39.15 17.73 -0.30
N SER A 531 39.77 16.63 0.14
CA SER A 531 40.60 15.78 -0.70
C SER A 531 40.31 14.29 -0.51
N TYR A 532 40.70 13.47 -1.49
CA TYR A 532 40.68 12.01 -1.35
C TYR A 532 41.54 11.57 -0.18
N THR A 533 42.68 12.22 0.03
CA THR A 533 43.52 12.02 1.23
C THR A 533 42.73 12.23 2.52
N GLU A 534 41.97 13.32 2.66
CA GLU A 534 41.17 13.59 3.86
C GLU A 534 40.04 12.56 4.04
N ILE A 535 39.22 12.33 3.01
CA ILE A 535 38.05 11.44 3.13
C ILE A 535 38.45 9.97 3.28
N SER A 536 39.58 9.55 2.70
CA SER A 536 40.12 8.20 2.85
C SER A 536 40.49 7.85 4.30
N GLY A 537 40.67 8.87 5.15
CA GLY A 537 40.88 8.70 6.59
C GLY A 537 39.65 8.16 7.33
N TYR A 538 38.45 8.24 6.75
CA TYR A 538 37.20 7.77 7.36
C TYR A 538 36.75 6.39 6.86
N ASN A 539 36.99 6.09 5.58
CA ASN A 539 36.77 4.79 4.93
C ASN A 539 37.50 4.77 3.57
N THR A 540 37.73 3.61 2.96
CA THR A 540 38.43 3.49 1.68
C THR A 540 37.71 4.26 0.57
N CYS A 541 38.31 5.36 0.13
CA CYS A 541 37.91 6.10 -1.07
C CYS A 541 39.16 6.63 -1.79
N SER A 542 39.24 6.47 -3.12
CA SER A 542 40.40 6.90 -3.91
C SER A 542 40.01 7.60 -5.21
N ALA A 543 40.87 8.52 -5.66
CA ALA A 543 40.70 9.26 -6.91
C ALA A 543 40.82 8.39 -8.17
N SER A 544 41.52 7.25 -8.07
CA SER A 544 41.70 6.31 -9.18
C SER A 544 40.54 5.31 -9.31
N GLY A 545 39.63 5.29 -8.33
CA GLY A 545 38.47 4.42 -8.30
C GLY A 545 37.19 5.19 -8.62
N TRP A 546 36.13 4.45 -8.90
CA TRP A 546 34.83 5.05 -9.11
C TRP A 546 34.30 5.67 -7.79
N PRO A 547 34.02 6.99 -7.74
CA PRO A 547 33.67 7.68 -6.50
C PRO A 547 32.28 7.35 -5.96
N GLY A 548 31.41 6.71 -6.77
CA GLY A 548 30.10 6.25 -6.29
C GLY A 548 30.14 4.89 -5.57
N THR A 549 31.32 4.34 -5.29
CA THR A 549 31.42 3.13 -4.47
C THR A 549 30.81 3.34 -3.08
N THR A 550 30.23 2.28 -2.53
CA THR A 550 29.60 2.30 -1.20
C THR A 550 30.59 2.70 -0.11
N THR A 551 31.85 2.29 -0.24
CA THR A 551 32.92 2.71 0.70
C THR A 551 33.21 4.20 0.61
N CYS A 552 33.11 4.80 -0.58
CA CYS A 552 33.29 6.23 -0.72
C CYS A 552 32.06 7.03 -0.23
N PHE A 553 30.84 6.56 -0.44
CA PHE A 553 29.65 7.16 0.20
C PHE A 553 29.76 7.15 1.72
N SER A 554 30.16 6.02 2.34
CA SER A 554 30.44 5.97 3.77
C SER A 554 31.56 6.93 4.20
N ALA A 555 32.63 7.05 3.41
CA ALA A 555 33.73 7.98 3.70
C ALA A 555 33.25 9.44 3.73
N VAL A 556 32.48 9.83 2.71
CA VAL A 556 31.88 11.17 2.58
C VAL A 556 30.92 11.44 3.72
N ASN A 557 30.03 10.48 4.03
CA ASN A 557 29.08 10.62 5.13
C ASN A 557 29.79 10.89 6.47
N ARG A 558 30.77 10.06 6.82
CA ARG A 558 31.55 10.22 8.05
C ARG A 558 32.34 11.52 8.09
N ALA A 559 32.90 11.96 6.96
CA ALA A 559 33.56 13.26 6.86
C ALA A 559 32.58 14.42 7.10
N CYS A 560 31.37 14.37 6.56
CA CYS A 560 30.33 15.36 6.80
C CYS A 560 29.85 15.33 8.28
N LEU A 561 29.61 14.15 8.86
CA LEU A 561 29.27 14.00 10.26
C LEU A 561 30.33 14.60 11.19
N ALA A 562 31.62 14.35 10.91
CA ALA A 562 32.74 14.92 11.66
C ALA A 562 32.81 16.46 11.58
N LYS A 563 32.28 17.05 10.50
CA LYS A 563 32.15 18.50 10.30
C LYS A 563 30.83 19.07 10.87
N GLY A 564 30.02 18.27 11.57
CA GLY A 564 28.79 18.73 12.24
C GLY A 564 27.52 18.70 11.38
N TYR A 565 27.57 18.11 10.19
CA TYR A 565 26.42 17.95 9.30
C TYR A 565 25.52 16.77 9.74
N ALA A 566 24.37 16.61 9.09
CA ALA A 566 23.46 15.48 9.28
C ALA A 566 23.95 14.21 8.56
N GLY A 567 24.63 14.38 7.43
CA GLY A 567 25.14 13.31 6.58
C GLY A 567 25.80 13.88 5.33
N GLY A 568 26.30 13.01 4.46
CA GLY A 568 26.97 13.35 3.21
C GLY A 568 26.33 12.69 2.00
N TYR A 569 26.00 13.46 0.97
CA TYR A 569 25.32 12.97 -0.25
C TYR A 569 26.26 12.72 -1.43
N GLY A 570 27.52 12.36 -1.13
CA GLY A 570 28.50 11.88 -2.12
C GLY A 570 29.49 12.93 -2.64
N ILE A 571 30.36 12.49 -3.56
CA ILE A 571 31.30 13.34 -4.28
C ILE A 571 30.56 14.03 -5.43
N LEU A 572 30.64 15.36 -5.47
CA LEU A 572 29.98 16.21 -6.46
C LEU A 572 30.91 16.58 -7.61
N ASP A 573 32.21 16.68 -7.36
CA ASP A 573 33.23 17.03 -8.36
C ASP A 573 34.62 16.63 -7.86
N HIS A 574 35.57 16.38 -8.75
CA HIS A 574 36.94 16.08 -8.35
C HIS A 574 37.99 16.34 -9.44
N PHE A 575 39.23 16.59 -9.02
CA PHE A 575 40.39 16.70 -9.89
C PHE A 575 41.67 16.33 -9.14
N GLY A 576 42.36 15.27 -9.57
CA GLY A 576 43.52 14.74 -8.86
C GLY A 576 43.15 14.30 -7.44
N ASP A 577 43.88 14.77 -6.43
CA ASP A 577 43.53 14.53 -5.02
C ASP A 577 42.41 15.45 -4.52
N GLY A 578 42.12 16.57 -5.21
CA GLY A 578 41.08 17.51 -4.80
C GLY A 578 39.68 16.93 -5.06
N ALA A 579 38.79 17.03 -4.07
CA ALA A 579 37.41 16.58 -4.17
C ALA A 579 36.45 17.63 -3.61
N THR A 580 35.24 17.64 -4.11
CA THR A 580 34.13 18.44 -3.58
C THR A 580 33.04 17.48 -3.16
N ILE A 581 32.61 17.55 -1.91
CA ILE A 581 31.56 16.69 -1.36
C ILE A 581 30.31 17.49 -1.02
N GLY A 582 29.16 16.83 -1.09
CA GLY A 582 27.90 17.35 -0.61
C GLY A 582 27.66 16.97 0.85
N CYS A 583 27.43 17.94 1.73
CA CYS A 583 27.06 17.71 3.12
C CYS A 583 25.70 18.32 3.45
N ALA A 584 24.83 17.54 4.09
CA ALA A 584 23.47 17.94 4.40
C ALA A 584 23.39 18.62 5.78
N ARG A 585 22.82 19.82 5.87
CA ARG A 585 22.81 20.61 7.12
C ARG A 585 21.91 19.98 8.18
N ARG A 586 22.30 20.01 9.45
CA ARG A 586 21.50 19.43 10.55
C ARG A 586 20.40 20.39 11.01
N GLY A 587 19.23 19.86 11.35
CA GLY A 587 18.18 20.59 12.05
C GLY A 587 17.59 21.73 11.22
N VAL A 588 17.46 21.54 9.90
CA VAL A 588 16.78 22.53 9.06
C VAL A 588 15.31 22.55 9.46
N PRO A 589 14.83 23.67 10.04
CA PRO A 589 13.43 23.79 10.42
C PRO A 589 12.56 23.93 9.17
N ARG A 590 11.25 23.85 9.38
CA ARG A 590 10.26 24.30 8.40
C ARG A 590 10.42 25.76 8.01
#